data_AF-A0A5B7IWF6-F1
#
_entry.id   AF-A0A5B7IWF6-F1
#
_cell.length_a   1.000
_cell.length_b   1.000
_cell.length_c   1.000
_cell.angle_alpha   90.00
_cell.angle_beta   90.00
_cell.angle_gamma   90.00
#
_symmetry.space_group_name_H-M   'P 1'
#
loop_
_entity.id
_entity.type
_entity.pdbx_description
1 polymer ?
#
loop_
_entity_poly.entity_id
_entity_poly.type
_entity_poly.pdbx_seq_one_letter_code
_entity_poly.pdbx_strand_id
1 'polypeptide(L)'
;MDEMDYSLYPSEEAQRAWLRTYLAQYRDVTEEEVQVDEVELWLAWVTKFTLASHLFWGMWGFLQACHSSIDFDYVKYGIARLAEYHRKKQEVFALAVGTVVPSPPVPHGTVGSTT
;
A
#
# COMPACT_ATOMS: atom_id res chain seq x y z
N MET A 1 -13.25 3.45 19.81
CA MET A 1 -12.77 2.83 18.56
C MET A 1 -13.51 1.53 18.39
N ASP A 2 -14.32 1.48 17.34
CA ASP A 2 -14.97 0.25 16.88
C ASP A 2 -13.92 -0.78 16.46
N GLU A 3 -14.29 -2.05 16.55
CA GLU A 3 -13.42 -3.17 16.19
C GLU A 3 -13.02 -3.07 14.70
N MET A 4 -11.77 -3.40 14.38
CA MET A 4 -11.29 -3.32 13.00
C MET A 4 -12.00 -4.37 12.14
N ASP A 5 -12.86 -3.91 11.24
CA ASP A 5 -13.54 -4.78 10.28
C ASP A 5 -12.62 -5.08 9.09
N TYR A 6 -11.94 -6.23 9.17
CA TYR A 6 -11.06 -6.70 8.10
C TYR A 6 -11.81 -7.17 6.85
N SER A 7 -13.14 -7.35 6.91
CA SER A 7 -13.94 -7.69 5.72
C SER A 7 -14.04 -6.52 4.73
N LEU A 8 -13.78 -5.31 5.18
CA LEU A 8 -13.72 -4.10 4.36
C LEU A 8 -12.40 -3.95 3.61
N TYR A 9 -11.41 -4.83 3.84
CA TYR A 9 -10.18 -4.84 3.05
C TYR A 9 -10.55 -5.12 1.58
N PRO A 10 -10.04 -4.33 0.61
CA PRO A 10 -10.46 -4.45 -0.78
C PRO A 10 -10.20 -5.87 -1.31
N SER A 11 -11.18 -6.42 -2.02
CA SER A 11 -11.01 -7.70 -2.69
C SER A 11 -9.83 -7.65 -3.66
N GLU A 12 -9.25 -8.80 -3.99
CA GLU A 12 -8.15 -8.86 -4.95
C GLU A 12 -8.56 -8.27 -6.31
N GLU A 13 -9.80 -8.52 -6.75
CA GLU A 13 -10.38 -7.92 -7.96
C GLU A 13 -10.38 -6.40 -7.91
N ALA A 14 -10.80 -5.80 -6.79
CA ALA A 14 -10.81 -4.36 -6.61
C ALA A 14 -9.38 -3.78 -6.58
N GLN A 15 -8.43 -4.48 -5.94
CA GLN A 15 -7.03 -4.08 -5.93
C GLN A 15 -6.43 -4.10 -7.34
N ARG A 16 -6.73 -5.13 -8.14
CA ARG A 16 -6.28 -5.26 -9.54
C ARG A 16 -6.88 -4.20 -10.44
N ALA A 17 -8.17 -3.93 -10.30
CA ALA A 17 -8.85 -2.86 -11.04
C ALA A 17 -8.21 -1.51 -10.72
N TRP A 18 -8.01 -1.21 -9.43
CA TRP A 18 -7.35 0.03 -9.01
C TRP A 18 -5.93 0.15 -9.54
N LEU A 19 -5.13 -0.93 -9.47
CA LEU A 19 -3.76 -0.94 -9.99
C LEU A 19 -3.72 -0.70 -11.50
N ARG A 20 -4.62 -1.33 -12.26
CA ARG A 20 -4.71 -1.12 -13.72
C ARG A 20 -4.99 0.35 -14.04
N THR A 21 -6.03 0.94 -13.43
CA THR A 21 -6.35 2.35 -13.62
C THR A 21 -5.19 3.25 -13.18
N TYR A 22 -4.58 2.98 -12.01
CA TYR A 22 -3.45 3.76 -11.50
C TYR A 22 -2.27 3.74 -12.46
N LEU A 23 -1.86 2.56 -12.94
CA LEU A 23 -0.73 2.40 -13.86
C LEU A 23 -0.99 3.04 -15.21
N ALA A 24 -2.21 2.91 -15.74
CA ALA A 24 -2.63 3.55 -16.98
C ALA A 24 -2.50 5.08 -16.88
N GLN A 25 -3.09 5.67 -15.84
CA GLN A 25 -3.01 7.11 -15.59
C GLN A 25 -1.57 7.57 -15.32
N TYR A 26 -0.81 6.78 -14.56
CA TYR A 26 0.56 7.12 -14.19
C TYR A 26 1.53 7.10 -15.39
N ARG A 27 1.20 6.35 -16.44
CA ARG A 27 1.99 6.23 -17.66
C ARG A 27 1.40 7.00 -18.85
N ASP A 28 0.26 7.66 -18.68
CA ASP A 28 -0.49 8.33 -19.74
C ASP A 28 -0.83 7.40 -20.92
N VAL A 29 -1.34 6.20 -20.59
CA VAL A 29 -1.78 5.18 -21.56
C VAL A 29 -3.19 4.71 -21.23
N THR A 30 -3.79 3.93 -22.12
CA THR A 30 -5.09 3.30 -21.88
C THR A 30 -4.98 2.11 -20.92
N GLU A 31 -6.08 1.71 -20.27
CA GLU A 31 -6.07 0.57 -19.35
C GLU A 31 -5.79 -0.76 -20.07
N GLU A 32 -6.12 -0.86 -21.35
CA GLU A 32 -5.85 -2.01 -22.21
C GLU A 32 -4.37 -2.21 -22.51
N GLU A 33 -3.57 -1.14 -22.42
CA GLU A 33 -2.11 -1.18 -22.63
C GLU A 33 -1.35 -1.69 -21.39
N VAL A 34 -1.99 -1.69 -20.21
CA VAL A 34 -1.41 -2.18 -18.95
C VAL A 34 -1.43 -3.71 -18.95
N GLN A 35 -0.23 -4.31 -18.91
CA GLN A 35 -0.10 -5.74 -18.99
C GLN A 35 -0.51 -6.43 -17.69
N VAL A 36 -1.04 -7.66 -17.80
CA VAL A 36 -1.51 -8.42 -16.63
C VAL A 36 -0.36 -8.74 -15.68
N ASP A 37 0.79 -9.14 -16.21
CA ASP A 37 2.01 -9.44 -15.44
C ASP A 37 2.54 -8.23 -14.67
N GLU A 38 2.41 -7.03 -15.24
CA GLU A 38 2.73 -5.77 -14.56
C GLU A 38 1.79 -5.52 -13.37
N VAL A 39 0.48 -5.77 -13.52
CA VAL A 39 -0.48 -5.69 -12.41
C VAL A 39 -0.15 -6.72 -11.32
N GLU A 40 0.19 -7.96 -11.68
CA GLU A 40 0.63 -8.99 -10.72
C GLU A 40 1.89 -8.55 -9.96
N LEU A 41 2.88 -8.00 -10.67
CA LEU A 41 4.12 -7.52 -10.07
C LEU A 41 3.84 -6.42 -9.05
N TRP A 42 3.05 -5.41 -9.42
CA TRP A 42 2.70 -4.32 -8.54
C TRP A 42 1.84 -4.76 -7.37
N LEU A 43 0.91 -5.69 -7.56
CA LEU A 43 0.11 -6.26 -6.48
C LEU A 43 1.00 -6.91 -5.42
N ALA A 44 2.01 -7.69 -5.84
CA ALA A 44 2.96 -8.32 -4.92
C ALA A 44 3.78 -7.27 -4.13
N TRP A 45 4.25 -6.22 -4.81
CA TRP A 45 4.97 -5.12 -4.17
C TRP A 45 4.10 -4.35 -3.17
N VAL A 46 2.93 -3.89 -3.59
CA VAL A 46 1.99 -3.14 -2.72
C VAL A 46 1.59 -3.98 -1.52
N THR A 47 1.34 -5.28 -1.73
CA THR A 47 1.03 -6.21 -0.63
C THR A 47 2.16 -6.26 0.39
N LYS A 48 3.44 -6.25 -0.01
CA LYS A 48 4.56 -6.16 0.95
C LYS A 48 4.57 -4.85 1.74
N PHE A 49 4.21 -3.74 1.13
CA PHE A 49 4.11 -2.45 1.82
C PHE A 49 2.97 -2.38 2.84
N THR A 50 1.97 -3.27 2.78
CA THR A 50 0.94 -3.37 3.83
C THR A 50 1.58 -3.67 5.20
N LEU A 51 2.56 -4.57 5.25
CA LEU A 51 3.29 -4.88 6.49
C LEU A 51 4.06 -3.66 7.01
N ALA A 52 4.74 -2.94 6.12
CA ALA A 52 5.45 -1.71 6.50
C ALA A 52 4.48 -0.67 7.07
N SER A 53 3.30 -0.51 6.45
CA SER A 53 2.23 0.37 6.95
C SER A 53 1.74 -0.05 8.34
N HIS A 54 1.45 -1.32 8.56
CA HIS A 54 1.03 -1.82 9.89
C HIS A 54 2.09 -1.57 10.97
N LEU A 55 3.37 -1.83 10.67
CA LEU A 55 4.46 -1.56 11.61
C LEU A 55 4.59 -0.06 11.92
N PHE A 56 4.61 0.77 10.87
CA PHE A 56 4.73 2.23 11.01
C PHE A 56 3.61 2.81 11.87
N TRP A 57 2.36 2.51 11.53
CA TRP A 57 1.21 3.05 12.24
C TRP A 57 1.00 2.44 13.62
N GLY A 58 1.46 1.20 13.85
CA GLY A 58 1.52 0.60 15.17
C GLY A 58 2.46 1.36 16.11
N MET A 59 3.69 1.64 15.65
CA MET A 59 4.66 2.44 16.41
C MET A 59 4.18 3.89 16.62
N TRP A 60 3.61 4.50 15.58
CA TRP A 60 3.01 5.84 15.69
C TRP A 60 1.92 5.86 16.75
N GLY A 61 1.06 4.83 16.83
CA GLY A 61 0.04 4.71 17.86
C GLY A 61 0.64 4.77 19.26
N PHE A 62 1.65 3.95 19.56
CA PHE A 62 2.28 3.97 20.88
C PHE A 62 2.97 5.29 21.21
N LEU A 63 3.59 5.94 20.22
CA LEU A 63 4.18 7.25 20.43
C LEU A 63 3.10 8.29 20.77
N GLN A 64 1.97 8.27 20.07
CA GLN A 64 0.86 9.19 20.31
C GLN A 64 0.19 8.96 21.66
N ALA A 65 0.15 7.73 22.17
CA ALA A 65 -0.36 7.44 23.51
C ALA A 65 0.37 8.23 24.62
N CYS A 66 1.62 8.63 24.38
CA CYS A 66 2.42 9.41 25.34
C CYS A 66 2.35 10.93 25.12
N HIS A 67 1.91 11.40 23.95
CA HIS A 67 2.11 12.81 23.54
C HIS A 67 0.85 13.51 23.03
N SER A 68 -0.16 12.78 22.58
CA SER A 68 -1.37 13.36 21.99
C SER A 68 -2.36 13.81 23.05
N SER A 69 -3.03 14.93 22.81
CA SER A 69 -4.16 15.41 23.60
C SER A 69 -5.53 14.99 23.04
N ILE A 70 -5.54 14.30 21.89
CA ILE A 70 -6.78 13.83 21.25
C ILE A 70 -7.34 12.65 22.05
N ASP A 71 -8.65 12.67 22.32
CA ASP A 71 -9.37 11.55 22.96
C ASP A 71 -9.51 10.37 22.00
N PHE A 72 -8.51 9.51 21.99
CA PHE A 72 -8.42 8.33 21.14
C PHE A 72 -7.61 7.23 21.83
N ASP A 73 -8.06 5.98 21.69
CA ASP A 73 -7.37 4.82 22.27
C ASP A 73 -6.17 4.38 21.40
N TYR A 74 -5.09 5.14 21.53
CA TYR A 74 -3.85 4.94 20.80
C TYR A 74 -3.16 3.62 21.09
N VAL A 75 -3.28 3.11 22.33
CA VAL A 75 -2.70 1.82 22.72
C VAL A 75 -3.44 0.68 22.03
N LYS A 76 -4.78 0.68 22.08
CA LYS A 76 -5.59 -0.32 21.39
C LYS A 76 -5.37 -0.28 19.88
N TYR A 77 -5.28 0.91 19.28
CA TYR A 77 -4.93 1.08 17.87
C TYR A 77 -3.55 0.48 17.54
N GLY A 78 -2.52 0.83 18.32
CA GLY A 78 -1.17 0.33 18.11
C GLY A 78 -1.08 -1.20 18.19
N ILE A 79 -1.74 -1.79 19.19
CA ILE A 79 -1.85 -3.25 19.34
C ILE A 79 -2.54 -3.87 18.13
N ALA A 80 -3.68 -3.33 17.70
CA ALA A 80 -4.43 -3.88 16.56
C ALA A 80 -3.59 -3.84 15.26
N ARG A 81 -2.86 -2.74 15.02
CA ARG A 81 -1.97 -2.64 13.85
C ARG A 81 -0.83 -3.66 13.88
N LEU A 82 -0.19 -3.86 15.03
CA LEU A 82 0.88 -4.86 15.15
C LEU A 82 0.36 -6.30 15.09
N ALA A 83 -0.82 -6.56 15.66
CA ALA A 83 -1.46 -7.88 15.56
C ALA A 83 -1.65 -8.30 14.09
N GLU A 84 -2.13 -7.38 13.24
CA GLU A 84 -2.28 -7.62 11.81
C GLU A 84 -0.96 -7.78 11.07
N TYR A 85 0.06 -6.97 11.41
CA TYR A 85 1.41 -7.18 10.91
C TYR A 85 1.85 -8.63 11.15
N HIS A 86 1.72 -9.12 12.38
CA HIS A 86 2.11 -10.48 12.74
C HIS A 86 1.26 -11.54 12.04
N ARG A 87 -0.06 -11.32 11.95
CA ARG A 87 -1.00 -12.24 11.26
C ARG A 87 -0.64 -12.41 9.78
N LYS A 88 -0.32 -11.32 9.09
CA LYS A 88 -0.04 -11.32 7.65
C LYS A 88 1.43 -11.56 7.30
N LYS A 89 2.34 -11.50 8.27
CA LYS A 89 3.78 -11.56 8.03
C LYS A 89 4.20 -12.74 7.16
N GLN A 90 3.85 -13.96 7.54
CA GLN A 90 4.33 -15.16 6.84
C GLN A 90 3.82 -15.22 5.39
N GLU A 91 2.52 -14.99 5.19
CA GLU A 91 1.85 -14.94 3.88
C GLU A 91 2.52 -13.91 2.94
N VAL A 92 2.70 -12.68 3.43
CA VAL A 92 3.23 -11.58 2.61
C VAL A 92 4.73 -11.70 2.35
N PHE A 93 5.50 -12.25 3.29
CA PHE A 93 6.93 -12.53 3.05
C PHE A 93 7.13 -13.65 2.02
N ALA A 94 6.22 -14.64 1.97
CA ALA A 94 6.27 -15.73 1.00
C ALA A 94 5.95 -15.29 -0.44
N LEU A 95 5.30 -14.13 -0.64
CA LEU A 95 5.07 -13.59 -1.98
C LEU A 95 6.40 -13.39 -2.70
N ALA A 96 6.56 -14.10 -3.82
CA ALA A 96 7.67 -13.90 -4.72
C ALA A 96 7.53 -12.51 -5.33
N VAL A 97 8.54 -11.70 -5.14
CA VAL A 97 8.69 -10.43 -5.84
C VAL A 97 9.93 -10.63 -6.71
N GLY A 98 9.76 -10.48 -8.03
CA GLY A 98 10.88 -10.54 -8.95
C GLY A 98 12.00 -9.59 -8.49
N THR A 99 13.25 -9.88 -8.86
CA THR A 99 14.40 -9.03 -8.52
C THR A 99 14.31 -7.62 -9.10
N VAL A 100 13.36 -7.38 -10.00
CA VAL A 100 13.06 -6.08 -10.59
C VAL A 100 12.12 -5.31 -9.67
N VAL A 101 12.67 -4.30 -9.00
CA VAL A 101 11.87 -3.22 -8.43
C VAL A 101 11.28 -2.45 -9.62
N PRO A 102 9.95 -2.34 -9.75
CA PRO A 102 9.37 -1.58 -10.84
C PRO A 102 9.81 -0.12 -10.70
N SER A 103 10.45 0.38 -11.75
CA SER A 103 10.97 1.75 -11.77
C SER A 103 9.81 2.73 -11.77
N PRO A 104 9.89 3.84 -11.01
CA PRO A 104 8.99 4.94 -11.23
C PRO A 104 9.21 5.48 -12.67
N PRO A 105 8.17 5.68 -13.50
CA PRO A 105 8.25 6.35 -14.77
C PRO A 105 8.91 7.71 -14.60
N VAL A 106 9.78 8.00 -15.58
CA VAL A 106 10.37 9.31 -15.76
C VAL A 106 9.24 10.24 -16.20
N PRO A 107 9.06 11.41 -15.57
CA PRO A 107 8.06 12.38 -16.04
C PRO A 107 8.36 12.74 -17.49
N HIS A 108 7.45 12.41 -18.40
CA HIS A 108 7.52 12.89 -19.77
C HIS A 108 7.11 14.36 -19.79
N GLY A 109 8.11 15.26 -19.78
CA GLY A 109 7.96 16.63 -20.26
C GLY A 109 7.94 17.74 -19.20
N THR A 110 9.12 18.18 -18.78
CA THR A 110 9.36 19.63 -18.77
C THR A 110 9.79 20.00 -20.19
N VAL A 111 8.82 20.21 -21.08
CA VAL A 111 9.12 20.90 -22.35
C VAL A 111 9.48 22.33 -21.94
N GLY A 112 10.74 22.71 -22.19
CA GLY A 112 11.25 24.04 -21.88
C GLY A 112 10.36 25.13 -22.47
N SER A 113 9.81 25.97 -21.61
CA SER A 113 9.30 27.27 -22.03
C SER A 113 10.49 28.22 -22.15
N THR A 114 11.12 28.22 -23.32
CA THR A 114 11.84 29.38 -23.82
C THR A 114 10.82 30.32 -24.44
N THR A 115 10.53 31.43 -23.76
CA THR A 115 10.15 32.71 -24.38
C THR A 115 10.68 33.82 -23.49
#